data_AF-A0A2D9T1X9-F1
#
_entry.id   AF-A0A2D9T1X9-F1
#
_cell.length_a   1.000
_cell.length_b   1.000
_cell.length_c   1.000
_cell.angle_alpha   90.00
_cell.angle_beta   90.00
_cell.angle_gamma   90.00
#
_symmetry.space_group_name_H-M   'P 1'
#
loop_
_entity.id
_entity.type
_entity.pdbx_description
1 polymer ?
#
loop_
_entity_poly.entity_id
_entity_poly.type
_entity_poly.pdbx_seq_one_letter_code
_entity_poly.pdbx_strand_id
1 'polypeptide(L)'
;MLRPRFALLLPLLLLSLAGCGDDDGGGGDDGDGDGTTADLGTTPTPAERSTPAAYVRGDHPRLIIELDVAPGLAPRAGVADLVTGALGEILDKPGGITVSADDTLSEDQMKDIWTADDLQTLAVATFDQVGADDAAVFQTLWLSGRYEADGVLAVAWANRYIAIFPETIESACGALLPTIQERICREAEGVWMRLGSRRHPGHGLNVGGEVASA
;
A
#
# COMPACT_ATOMS: atom_id res chain seq x y z
N MET A 1 13.73 28.12 48.14
CA MET A 1 13.75 27.01 49.12
C MET A 1 12.55 26.13 48.76
N LEU A 2 12.58 24.82 48.50
CA LEU A 2 13.57 23.75 48.54
C LEU A 2 13.02 22.65 47.59
N ARG A 3 13.83 22.07 46.69
CA ARG A 3 13.46 20.91 45.85
C ARG A 3 13.59 19.62 46.67
N PRO A 4 12.82 18.55 46.40
CA PRO A 4 13.27 17.19 46.66
C PRO A 4 13.75 16.53 45.37
N ARG A 5 15.00 16.08 45.44
CA ARG A 5 15.64 15.11 44.55
C ARG A 5 15.23 13.72 45.04
N PHE A 6 14.87 12.80 44.15
CA PHE A 6 14.94 11.37 44.46
C PHE A 6 15.89 10.70 43.49
N ALA A 7 16.85 10.01 44.08
CA ALA A 7 17.98 9.35 43.47
C ALA A 7 17.61 7.90 43.11
N LEU A 8 18.16 7.44 41.98
CA LEU A 8 18.87 6.17 41.78
C LEU A 8 18.38 4.92 42.56
N LEU A 9 18.04 3.84 41.84
CA LEU A 9 18.85 2.61 41.78
C LEU A 9 18.14 1.48 41.01
N LEU A 10 18.86 0.96 40.01
CA LEU A 10 18.64 -0.30 39.30
C LEU A 10 18.84 -1.48 40.27
N PRO A 11 18.15 -2.62 40.04
CA PRO A 11 18.94 -3.84 39.91
C PRO A 11 18.55 -4.72 38.72
N LEU A 12 19.62 -5.26 38.14
CA LEU A 12 19.74 -6.37 37.21
C LEU A 12 19.09 -7.64 37.80
N LEU A 13 18.28 -8.39 37.03
CA LEU A 13 17.94 -9.78 37.36
C LEU A 13 17.96 -10.69 36.12
N LEU A 14 19.06 -11.44 36.06
CA LEU A 14 19.29 -12.82 35.61
C LEU A 14 18.33 -13.55 34.64
N LEU A 15 18.97 -13.98 33.54
CA LEU A 15 18.89 -15.27 32.83
C LEU A 15 18.01 -16.39 33.43
N SER A 16 17.16 -16.96 32.56
CA SER A 16 16.84 -18.39 32.56
C SER A 16 16.96 -18.96 31.12
N LEU A 17 17.87 -19.93 30.97
CA LEU A 17 17.98 -20.82 29.82
C LEU A 17 17.06 -22.05 30.00
N ALA A 18 16.75 -22.67 28.85
CA ALA A 18 16.47 -24.09 28.62
C ALA A 18 15.00 -24.56 28.66
N GLY A 19 14.57 -25.11 27.52
CA GLY A 19 13.34 -25.89 27.35
C GLY A 19 13.18 -26.39 25.91
N CYS A 20 14.09 -27.24 25.43
CA CYS A 20 13.84 -28.11 24.29
C CYS A 20 13.02 -29.31 24.77
N GLY A 21 11.87 -29.56 24.15
CA GLY A 21 11.10 -30.79 24.30
C GLY A 21 10.77 -31.33 22.92
N ASP A 22 11.48 -32.38 22.53
CA ASP A 22 11.14 -33.28 21.43
C ASP A 22 10.02 -34.23 21.91
N ASP A 23 8.95 -34.36 21.14
CA ASP A 23 7.96 -35.45 21.32
C ASP A 23 7.68 -36.08 19.95
N ASP A 24 8.29 -37.24 19.74
CA ASP A 24 8.05 -38.15 18.62
C ASP A 24 6.82 -39.01 18.90
N GLY A 25 5.71 -38.71 18.23
CA GLY A 25 4.46 -39.49 18.29
C GLY A 25 4.05 -40.00 16.92
N GLY A 26 4.59 -41.15 16.52
CA GLY A 26 4.14 -41.88 15.33
C GLY A 26 2.87 -42.69 15.58
N GLY A 27 2.00 -42.75 14.57
CA GLY A 27 0.83 -43.64 14.50
C GLY A 27 -0.07 -43.28 13.33
N GLY A 28 0.09 -43.99 12.21
CA GLY A 28 -0.78 -43.87 11.04
C GLY A 28 -2.13 -44.58 11.21
N ASP A 29 -3.05 -44.29 10.29
CA ASP A 29 -3.67 -45.26 9.37
C ASP A 29 -5.04 -44.74 8.88
N ASP A 30 -5.18 -44.73 7.55
CA ASP A 30 -6.37 -44.92 6.72
C ASP A 30 -7.66 -44.10 6.89
N GLY A 31 -8.09 -43.49 5.78
CA GLY A 31 -9.52 -43.29 5.52
C GLY A 31 -9.89 -42.13 4.59
N ASP A 32 -9.99 -42.44 3.30
CA ASP A 32 -10.97 -41.94 2.33
C ASP A 32 -11.40 -40.46 2.36
N GLY A 33 -10.90 -39.74 1.35
CA GLY A 33 -11.73 -39.14 0.29
C GLY A 33 -13.10 -38.57 0.66
N ASP A 34 -13.14 -37.26 0.89
CA ASP A 34 -14.10 -36.43 0.16
C ASP A 34 -13.42 -35.12 -0.22
N GLY A 35 -12.96 -35.09 -1.47
CA GLY A 35 -12.49 -33.88 -2.12
C GLY A 35 -13.66 -32.94 -2.36
N THR A 36 -14.12 -32.27 -1.31
CA THR A 36 -14.76 -30.96 -1.47
C THR A 36 -13.64 -29.93 -1.65
N THR A 37 -12.94 -30.02 -2.78
CA THR A 37 -12.57 -28.77 -3.45
C THR A 37 -13.89 -28.09 -3.71
N ALA A 38 -14.25 -27.13 -2.85
CA ALA A 38 -15.26 -26.16 -3.19
C ALA A 38 -14.80 -25.59 -4.54
N ASP A 39 -15.44 -26.08 -5.59
CA ASP A 39 -15.46 -25.49 -6.91
C ASP A 39 -16.08 -24.11 -6.71
N LEU A 40 -15.26 -23.16 -6.26
CA LEU A 40 -15.47 -21.77 -6.50
C LEU A 40 -15.14 -21.58 -7.98
N GLY A 41 -16.06 -22.01 -8.84
CA GLY A 41 -16.07 -21.83 -10.29
C GLY A 41 -16.17 -20.35 -10.70
N THR A 42 -15.63 -19.45 -9.89
CA THR A 42 -15.36 -18.07 -10.25
C THR A 42 -13.95 -18.08 -10.83
N THR A 43 -13.86 -18.10 -12.17
CA THR A 43 -12.63 -17.63 -12.80
C THR A 43 -12.33 -16.27 -12.18
N PRO A 44 -11.14 -16.06 -11.58
CA PRO A 44 -10.82 -14.77 -10.99
C PRO A 44 -11.13 -13.70 -12.04
N THR A 45 -11.93 -12.73 -11.63
CA THR A 45 -12.22 -11.56 -12.46
C THR A 45 -10.89 -11.01 -12.96
N PRO A 46 -10.80 -10.48 -14.18
CA PRO A 46 -9.52 -9.97 -14.69
C PRO A 46 -8.85 -8.93 -13.75
N ALA A 47 -9.66 -8.20 -12.97
CA ALA A 47 -9.24 -7.43 -11.82
C ALA A 47 -8.37 -8.22 -10.81
N GLU A 48 -8.76 -9.43 -10.42
CA GLU A 48 -8.02 -10.35 -9.52
C GLU A 48 -6.76 -10.97 -10.15
N ARG A 49 -6.51 -10.75 -11.46
CA ARG A 49 -5.36 -11.32 -12.17
C ARG A 49 -4.11 -10.44 -12.16
N SER A 50 -4.14 -9.26 -11.54
CA SER A 50 -2.96 -8.39 -11.43
C SER A 50 -1.96 -8.97 -10.44
N THR A 51 -1.02 -9.79 -10.93
CA THR A 51 0.12 -10.24 -10.14
C THR A 51 1.04 -9.06 -9.82
N PRO A 52 1.82 -9.09 -8.71
CA PRO A 52 2.80 -8.04 -8.43
C PRO A 52 3.74 -7.73 -9.61
N ALA A 53 4.10 -8.75 -10.39
CA ALA A 53 4.93 -8.60 -11.58
C ALA A 53 4.22 -7.81 -12.70
N ALA A 54 2.90 -7.93 -12.82
CA ALA A 54 2.10 -7.24 -13.82
C ALA A 54 2.11 -5.72 -13.64
N TYR A 55 2.35 -5.19 -12.44
CA TYR A 55 2.50 -3.74 -12.23
C TYR A 55 3.80 -3.16 -12.78
N VAL A 56 4.84 -3.99 -13.00
CA VAL A 56 6.18 -3.51 -13.37
C VAL A 56 6.54 -3.80 -14.81
N ARG A 57 6.15 -4.97 -15.34
CA ARG A 57 6.64 -5.49 -16.63
C ARG A 57 5.91 -4.91 -17.84
N GLY A 58 6.61 -4.78 -18.97
CA GLY A 58 6.05 -4.30 -20.25
C GLY A 58 5.13 -5.26 -20.99
N ASP A 59 5.06 -6.53 -20.60
CA ASP A 59 4.10 -7.50 -21.17
C ASP A 59 2.66 -7.30 -20.64
N HIS A 60 2.49 -6.45 -19.63
CA HIS A 60 1.24 -5.79 -19.29
C HIS A 60 1.40 -4.31 -19.63
N PRO A 61 1.17 -3.90 -20.89
CA PRO A 61 1.64 -2.63 -21.41
C PRO A 61 1.03 -1.42 -20.72
N ARG A 62 -0.16 -1.57 -20.12
CA ARG A 62 -0.90 -0.48 -19.46
C ARG A 62 -0.97 -0.68 -17.95
N LEU A 63 -0.99 0.45 -17.25
CA LEU A 63 -1.33 0.51 -15.82
C LEU A 63 -2.46 1.51 -15.64
N ILE A 64 -3.55 1.07 -15.02
CA ILE A 64 -4.66 1.95 -14.65
C ILE A 64 -4.67 2.12 -13.14
N ILE A 65 -4.77 3.38 -12.72
CA ILE A 65 -4.95 3.78 -11.33
C ILE A 65 -6.42 4.17 -11.22
N GLU A 66 -7.22 3.29 -10.65
CA GLU A 66 -8.60 3.55 -10.30
C GLU A 66 -8.64 4.53 -9.12
N LEU A 67 -9.50 5.53 -9.20
CA LEU A 67 -9.59 6.61 -8.25
C LEU A 67 -11.03 6.75 -7.78
N ASP A 68 -11.28 6.33 -6.53
CA ASP A 68 -12.53 6.58 -5.84
C ASP A 68 -12.34 7.61 -4.75
N VAL A 69 -13.28 8.54 -4.68
CA VAL A 69 -13.08 9.75 -3.92
C VAL A 69 -14.30 10.04 -3.07
N ALA A 70 -14.06 10.30 -1.79
CA ALA A 70 -15.03 10.95 -0.93
C ALA A 70 -15.38 12.36 -1.45
N PRO A 71 -16.60 12.86 -1.21
CA PRO A 71 -17.02 14.18 -1.70
C PRO A 71 -16.06 15.30 -1.28
N GLY A 72 -15.57 16.06 -2.26
CA GLY A 72 -14.68 17.20 -2.02
C GLY A 72 -13.21 16.87 -1.76
N LEU A 73 -12.82 15.59 -1.79
CA LEU A 73 -11.46 15.13 -1.50
C LEU A 73 -10.69 14.67 -2.74
N ALA A 74 -11.06 15.17 -3.93
CA ALA A 74 -10.33 14.84 -5.15
C ALA A 74 -8.86 15.30 -5.06
N PRO A 75 -7.92 14.57 -5.69
CA PRO A 75 -6.52 14.98 -5.73
C PRO A 75 -6.35 16.41 -6.23
N ARG A 76 -5.40 17.16 -5.65
CA ARG A 76 -5.09 18.51 -6.12
C ARG A 76 -4.68 18.49 -7.60
N ALA A 77 -4.92 19.60 -8.30
CA ALA A 77 -4.57 19.72 -9.70
C ALA A 77 -3.07 19.41 -9.94
N GLY A 78 -2.79 18.54 -10.92
CA GLY A 78 -1.44 18.10 -11.28
C GLY A 78 -0.88 16.95 -10.44
N VAL A 79 -1.57 16.47 -9.39
CA VAL A 79 -1.13 15.27 -8.63
C VAL A 79 -1.13 14.05 -9.53
N ALA A 80 -2.19 13.86 -10.33
CA ALA A 80 -2.26 12.75 -11.28
C ALA A 80 -1.09 12.76 -12.29
N ASP A 81 -0.71 13.94 -12.80
CA ASP A 81 0.43 14.07 -13.72
C ASP A 81 1.77 13.78 -13.01
N LEU A 82 1.92 14.22 -11.75
CA LEU A 82 3.10 13.91 -10.95
C LEU A 82 3.22 12.41 -10.66
N VAL A 83 2.09 11.75 -10.37
CA VAL A 83 1.97 10.31 -10.14
C VAL A 83 2.35 9.53 -11.39
N THR A 84 1.66 9.79 -12.49
CA THR A 84 1.88 9.06 -13.75
C THR A 84 3.28 9.32 -14.31
N GLY A 85 3.79 10.55 -14.21
CA GLY A 85 5.17 10.88 -14.59
C GLY A 85 6.21 10.14 -13.76
N ALA A 86 6.10 10.16 -12.43
CA ALA A 86 7.03 9.47 -11.55
C ALA A 86 7.00 7.94 -11.73
N LEU A 87 5.82 7.36 -11.91
CA LEU A 87 5.69 5.93 -12.20
C LEU A 87 6.22 5.57 -13.59
N GLY A 88 6.02 6.44 -14.59
CA GLY A 88 6.52 6.23 -15.95
C GLY A 88 8.05 6.22 -16.06
N GLU A 89 8.75 6.84 -15.12
CA GLU A 89 10.22 6.77 -15.03
C GLU A 89 10.73 5.43 -14.46
N ILE A 90 9.87 4.67 -13.78
CA ILE A 90 10.25 3.49 -13.00
C ILE A 90 9.68 2.20 -13.62
N LEU A 91 8.43 2.25 -14.11
CA LEU A 91 7.69 1.10 -14.59
C LEU A 91 7.85 0.94 -16.10
N ASP A 92 8.00 -0.30 -16.56
CA ASP A 92 7.98 -0.63 -17.99
C ASP A 92 6.53 -0.75 -18.44
N LYS A 93 5.95 0.38 -18.86
CA LYS A 93 4.55 0.50 -19.33
C LYS A 93 4.50 1.16 -20.71
N PRO A 94 4.81 0.42 -21.79
CA PRO A 94 4.84 0.99 -23.15
C PRO A 94 3.47 1.49 -23.64
N GLY A 95 2.37 0.99 -23.07
CA GLY A 95 1.01 1.47 -23.31
C GLY A 95 0.60 2.64 -22.41
N GLY A 96 1.47 3.08 -21.49
CA GLY A 96 1.26 4.22 -20.62
C GLY A 96 0.60 3.89 -19.28
N ILE A 97 0.52 4.93 -18.44
CA ILE A 97 -0.10 4.90 -17.12
C ILE A 97 -1.21 5.94 -17.11
N THR A 98 -2.40 5.55 -16.68
CA THR A 98 -3.58 6.42 -16.66
C THR A 98 -4.23 6.42 -15.30
N VAL A 99 -4.73 7.59 -14.86
CA VAL A 99 -5.64 7.69 -13.72
C VAL A 99 -7.06 7.73 -14.25
N SER A 100 -7.91 6.84 -13.77
CA SER A 100 -9.33 6.76 -14.12
C SER A 100 -10.14 7.11 -12.87
N ALA A 101 -10.82 8.25 -12.89
CA ALA A 101 -11.81 8.56 -11.86
C ALA A 101 -13.02 7.67 -12.09
N ASP A 102 -13.30 6.78 -11.14
CA ASP A 102 -14.42 5.83 -11.22
C ASP A 102 -15.61 6.39 -10.46
N ASP A 103 -15.56 6.32 -9.13
CA ASP A 103 -16.70 6.63 -8.29
C ASP A 103 -16.47 7.81 -7.33
N THR A 104 -17.56 8.51 -7.06
CA THR A 104 -17.68 9.34 -5.86
C THR A 104 -18.36 8.54 -4.78
N LEU A 105 -17.65 8.29 -3.69
CA LEU A 105 -18.16 7.51 -2.56
C LEU A 105 -19.35 8.23 -1.90
N SER A 106 -20.35 7.47 -1.47
CA SER A 106 -21.53 8.00 -0.81
C SER A 106 -21.28 8.31 0.67
N GLU A 107 -22.09 9.18 1.26
CA GLU A 107 -21.92 9.60 2.66
C GLU A 107 -22.04 8.42 3.65
N ASP A 108 -22.87 7.42 3.36
CA ASP A 108 -23.03 6.22 4.18
C ASP A 108 -21.84 5.26 4.11
N GLN A 109 -20.96 5.42 3.13
CA GLN A 109 -19.69 4.72 3.06
C GLN A 109 -18.59 5.43 3.88
N MET A 110 -18.81 6.66 4.35
CA MET A 110 -17.80 7.45 5.05
C MET A 110 -17.71 7.14 6.54
N LYS A 111 -16.52 7.30 7.11
CA LYS A 111 -16.21 7.06 8.52
C LYS A 111 -15.22 8.10 9.04
N ASP A 112 -15.36 8.46 10.32
CA ASP A 112 -14.39 9.33 10.99
C ASP A 112 -13.07 8.60 11.30
N ILE A 113 -13.17 7.31 11.63
CA ILE A 113 -12.04 6.44 11.94
C ILE A 113 -12.14 5.17 11.10
N TRP A 114 -11.08 4.88 10.36
CA TRP A 114 -10.96 3.71 9.50
C TRP A 114 -10.08 2.64 10.14
N THR A 115 -10.58 1.41 10.20
CA THR A 115 -9.80 0.22 10.53
C THR A 115 -9.35 -0.51 9.26
N ALA A 116 -8.42 -1.45 9.38
CA ALA A 116 -8.01 -2.30 8.25
C ALA A 116 -9.21 -3.07 7.64
N ASP A 117 -10.12 -3.56 8.49
CA ASP A 117 -11.31 -4.31 8.04
C ASP A 117 -12.31 -3.42 7.29
N ASP A 118 -12.50 -2.18 7.75
CA ASP A 118 -13.34 -1.20 7.04
C ASP A 118 -12.79 -0.91 5.64
N LEU A 119 -11.48 -0.66 5.55
CA LEU A 119 -10.81 -0.38 4.28
C LEU A 119 -10.91 -1.57 3.32
N GLN A 120 -10.69 -2.78 3.82
CA GLN A 120 -10.81 -3.99 3.02
C GLN A 120 -12.25 -4.21 2.52
N THR A 121 -13.24 -3.95 3.38
CA THR A 121 -14.66 -4.07 3.01
C THR A 121 -15.03 -3.05 1.94
N LEU A 122 -14.60 -1.78 2.11
CA LEU A 122 -14.87 -0.73 1.13
C LEU A 122 -14.20 -1.05 -0.21
N ALA A 123 -12.90 -1.34 -0.21
CA ALA A 123 -12.15 -1.62 -1.45
C ALA A 123 -12.76 -2.78 -2.25
N VAL A 124 -13.18 -3.86 -1.60
CA VAL A 124 -13.84 -4.97 -2.34
C VAL A 124 -15.19 -4.56 -2.91
N ALA A 125 -15.91 -3.67 -2.23
CA ALA A 125 -17.22 -3.21 -2.68
C ALA A 125 -17.12 -2.21 -3.84
N THR A 126 -16.04 -1.43 -3.91
CA THR A 126 -15.86 -0.34 -4.90
C THR A 126 -14.90 -0.70 -6.02
N PHE A 127 -14.05 -1.71 -5.86
CA PHE A 127 -13.14 -2.14 -6.91
C PHE A 127 -13.90 -2.85 -8.01
N ASP A 128 -14.31 -2.12 -9.03
CA ASP A 128 -15.12 -2.63 -10.13
C ASP A 128 -14.46 -2.48 -11.50
N GLN A 129 -13.29 -1.83 -11.56
CA GLN A 129 -12.57 -1.67 -12.80
C GLN A 129 -11.84 -2.96 -13.17
N VAL A 130 -12.34 -3.60 -14.22
CA VAL A 130 -11.79 -4.84 -14.72
C VAL A 130 -10.53 -4.55 -15.54
N GLY A 131 -9.37 -5.00 -15.05
CA GLY A 131 -8.15 -5.00 -15.84
C GLY A 131 -8.35 -5.82 -17.11
N ALA A 132 -8.35 -5.18 -18.28
CA ALA A 132 -8.25 -5.93 -19.53
C ALA A 132 -6.97 -6.81 -19.52
N ASP A 133 -6.89 -7.85 -20.34
CA ASP A 133 -5.73 -8.76 -20.33
C ASP A 133 -4.38 -8.04 -20.53
N ASP A 134 -4.40 -6.82 -21.07
CA ASP A 134 -3.25 -5.95 -21.32
C ASP A 134 -3.06 -4.81 -20.29
N ALA A 135 -3.85 -4.75 -19.22
CA ALA A 135 -3.79 -3.70 -18.20
C ALA A 135 -3.75 -4.27 -16.77
N ALA A 136 -2.75 -3.85 -16.00
CA ALA A 136 -2.77 -3.99 -14.55
C ALA A 136 -3.59 -2.85 -13.93
N VAL A 137 -4.31 -3.12 -12.85
CA VAL A 137 -5.16 -2.12 -12.18
C VAL A 137 -4.94 -2.15 -10.68
N PHE A 138 -4.69 -0.99 -10.07
CA PHE A 138 -4.79 -0.80 -8.63
C PHE A 138 -5.69 0.39 -8.33
N GLN A 139 -6.31 0.39 -7.16
CA GLN A 139 -7.26 1.41 -6.72
C GLN A 139 -6.65 2.28 -5.64
N THR A 140 -7.00 3.56 -5.72
CA THR A 140 -6.74 4.58 -4.73
C THR A 140 -8.05 5.08 -4.16
N LEU A 141 -8.24 4.91 -2.85
CA LEU A 141 -9.39 5.40 -2.10
C LEU A 141 -8.99 6.71 -1.41
N TRP A 142 -9.61 7.82 -1.77
CA TRP A 142 -9.37 9.13 -1.17
C TRP A 142 -10.46 9.42 -0.15
N LEU A 143 -10.13 9.20 1.12
CA LEU A 143 -11.12 9.08 2.19
C LEU A 143 -11.08 10.28 3.15
N SER A 144 -12.25 10.65 3.65
CA SER A 144 -12.36 11.57 4.79
C SER A 144 -12.01 10.86 6.10
N GLY A 145 -11.75 11.62 7.16
CA GLY A 145 -11.38 11.07 8.46
C GLY A 145 -9.93 10.61 8.52
N ARG A 146 -9.67 9.64 9.40
CA ARG A 146 -8.30 9.16 9.67
C ARG A 146 -8.24 7.65 9.86
N TYR A 147 -7.06 7.09 9.64
CA TYR A 147 -6.79 5.72 10.05
C TYR A 147 -6.72 5.62 11.59
N GLU A 148 -7.02 4.43 12.12
CA GLU A 148 -7.02 4.14 13.56
C GLU A 148 -5.68 4.43 14.25
N ALA A 149 -4.57 4.29 13.53
CA ALA A 149 -3.25 4.70 14.00
C ALA A 149 -2.98 6.19 13.69
N ASP A 150 -2.49 6.91 14.69
CA ASP A 150 -2.24 8.35 14.57
C ASP A 150 -1.18 8.69 13.52
N GLY A 151 -1.43 9.76 12.76
CA GLY A 151 -0.47 10.33 11.82
C GLY A 151 -0.26 9.54 10.51
N VAL A 152 -1.13 8.56 10.23
CA VAL A 152 -1.06 7.78 8.98
C VAL A 152 -1.62 8.58 7.81
N LEU A 153 -0.77 8.80 6.80
CA LEU A 153 -1.13 9.53 5.58
C LEU A 153 -1.79 8.65 4.52
N ALA A 154 -1.38 7.38 4.47
CA ALA A 154 -1.90 6.38 3.56
C ALA A 154 -1.64 4.96 4.07
N VAL A 155 -2.46 4.01 3.65
CA VAL A 155 -2.32 2.57 3.91
C VAL A 155 -2.36 1.85 2.57
N ALA A 156 -1.37 0.99 2.29
CA ALA A 156 -1.33 0.16 1.10
C ALA A 156 -1.42 -1.32 1.49
N TRP A 157 -2.26 -2.10 0.81
CA TRP A 157 -2.46 -3.52 1.10
C TRP A 157 -2.87 -4.32 -0.14
N ALA A 158 -2.81 -5.65 -0.02
CA ALA A 158 -3.15 -6.63 -1.06
C ALA A 158 -2.48 -6.39 -2.44
N ASN A 159 -1.39 -5.63 -2.48
CA ASN A 159 -0.65 -5.22 -3.68
C ASN A 159 -1.45 -4.39 -4.69
N ARG A 160 -2.65 -3.91 -4.33
CA ARG A 160 -3.59 -3.31 -5.29
C ARG A 160 -4.51 -2.24 -4.72
N TYR A 161 -4.52 -2.03 -3.41
CA TYR A 161 -5.36 -1.03 -2.77
C TYR A 161 -4.48 -0.06 -2.00
N ILE A 162 -4.79 1.22 -2.14
CA ILE A 162 -4.15 2.30 -1.41
C ILE A 162 -5.24 3.23 -0.90
N ALA A 163 -5.38 3.34 0.42
CA ALA A 163 -6.23 4.34 1.05
C ALA A 163 -5.37 5.56 1.41
N ILE A 164 -5.83 6.75 1.03
CA ILE A 164 -5.16 8.03 1.24
C ILE A 164 -6.09 8.89 2.11
N PHE A 165 -5.51 9.61 3.07
CA PHE A 165 -6.23 10.47 4.01
C PHE A 165 -5.83 11.95 3.81
N PRO A 166 -6.44 12.67 2.85
CA PRO A 166 -6.02 14.01 2.47
C PRO A 166 -6.04 15.01 3.64
N GLU A 167 -7.02 14.90 4.54
CA GLU A 167 -7.12 15.78 5.72
C GLU A 167 -5.91 15.64 6.66
N THR A 168 -5.37 14.43 6.79
CA THR A 168 -4.15 14.18 7.59
C THR A 168 -2.93 14.77 6.87
N ILE A 169 -2.87 14.67 5.54
CA ILE A 169 -1.81 15.30 4.72
C ILE A 169 -1.86 16.82 4.83
N GLU A 170 -3.05 17.42 4.70
CA GLU A 170 -3.26 18.86 4.84
C GLU A 170 -2.86 19.35 6.23
N SER A 171 -3.28 18.65 7.28
CA SER A 171 -2.89 18.96 8.66
C SER A 171 -1.37 18.93 8.84
N ALA A 172 -0.70 17.92 8.28
CA ALA A 172 0.76 17.80 8.33
C ALA A 172 1.48 18.94 7.57
N CYS A 173 0.87 19.46 6.52
CA CYS A 173 1.46 20.51 5.68
C CYS A 173 1.06 21.93 6.11
N GLY A 174 -0.06 22.09 6.82
CA GLY A 174 -0.65 23.38 7.22
C GLY A 174 0.14 24.20 8.23
N ALA A 175 1.21 23.64 8.78
CA ALA A 175 2.15 24.37 9.65
C ALA A 175 3.15 25.26 8.88
N LEU A 176 3.06 25.32 7.55
CA LEU A 176 4.04 25.99 6.68
C LEU A 176 3.47 27.27 6.03
N LEU A 177 4.36 28.16 5.58
CA LEU A 177 3.96 29.42 4.93
C LEU A 177 3.05 29.12 3.70
N PRO A 178 1.98 29.90 3.44
CA PRO A 178 0.94 29.56 2.45
C PRO A 178 1.46 29.30 1.03
N THR A 179 2.50 30.02 0.60
CA THR A 179 3.11 29.88 -0.73
C THR A 179 3.93 28.61 -0.89
N ILE A 180 4.38 28.00 0.22
CA ILE A 180 5.15 26.76 0.23
C ILE A 180 4.22 25.58 0.56
N GLN A 181 3.18 25.82 1.36
CA GLN A 181 2.16 24.85 1.75
C GLN A 181 1.56 24.14 0.54
N GLU A 182 1.01 24.89 -0.43
CA GLU A 182 0.42 24.32 -1.66
C GLU A 182 1.35 23.36 -2.42
N ARG A 183 2.64 23.72 -2.50
CA ARG A 183 3.64 22.88 -3.15
C ARG A 183 3.94 21.63 -2.32
N ILE A 184 4.06 21.77 -0.99
CA ILE A 184 4.38 20.66 -0.09
C ILE A 184 3.19 19.72 0.06
N CYS A 185 1.96 20.21 0.18
CA CYS A 185 0.74 19.38 0.18
C CYS A 185 0.69 18.54 -1.11
N ARG A 186 0.85 19.17 -2.28
CA ARG A 186 0.86 18.46 -3.56
C ARG A 186 1.99 17.43 -3.66
N GLU A 187 3.18 17.75 -3.17
CA GLU A 187 4.30 16.79 -3.15
C GLU A 187 4.08 15.67 -2.12
N ALA A 188 3.43 15.94 -0.99
CA ALA A 188 3.08 14.98 0.06
C ALA A 188 1.99 14.01 -0.42
N GLU A 189 0.97 14.51 -1.12
CA GLU A 189 -0.05 13.72 -1.82
C GLU A 189 0.56 12.77 -2.86
N GLY A 190 1.72 13.10 -3.43
CA GLY A 190 2.47 12.22 -4.33
C GLY A 190 3.62 11.45 -3.67
N VAL A 191 3.90 11.65 -2.36
CA VAL A 191 5.14 11.15 -1.73
C VAL A 191 5.13 9.65 -1.49
N TRP A 192 3.95 9.04 -1.43
CA TRP A 192 3.79 7.59 -1.28
C TRP A 192 4.49 6.81 -2.40
N MET A 193 4.78 7.44 -3.55
CA MET A 193 5.60 6.86 -4.62
C MET A 193 7.11 7.12 -4.48
N ARG A 194 7.53 8.21 -3.83
CA ARG A 194 8.97 8.57 -3.70
C ARG A 194 9.71 7.78 -2.64
N LEU A 195 9.01 7.10 -1.74
CA LEU A 195 9.64 6.28 -0.70
C LEU A 195 10.38 5.05 -1.26
N GLY A 196 10.16 4.67 -2.52
CA GLY A 196 10.95 3.63 -3.22
C GLY A 196 12.23 4.12 -3.93
N SER A 197 12.47 5.44 -4.06
CA SER A 197 13.52 6.01 -4.94
C SER A 197 14.70 6.64 -4.20
N ARG A 198 14.85 6.44 -2.88
CA ARG A 198 16.12 6.79 -2.21
C ARG A 198 17.19 5.76 -2.58
N ARG A 199 17.82 5.95 -3.75
CA ARG A 199 19.19 5.49 -3.97
C ARG A 199 20.03 6.08 -2.85
N HIS A 200 20.53 5.21 -1.96
CA HIS A 200 21.58 5.57 -1.01
C HIS A 200 22.76 6.13 -1.81
N PRO A 201 23.19 7.39 -1.57
CA PRO A 201 24.44 7.86 -2.14
C PRO A 201 25.58 7.21 -1.33
N GLY A 202 26.30 6.31 -1.98
CA GLY A 202 27.57 5.80 -1.48
C GLY A 202 27.53 4.40 -0.90
N HIS A 203 27.52 3.39 -1.78
CA HIS A 203 28.64 2.45 -1.90
C HIS A 203 28.39 1.57 -3.12
N GLY A 204 29.27 1.69 -4.12
CA GLY A 204 29.27 0.81 -5.27
C GLY A 204 29.57 -0.61 -4.84
N LEU A 205 28.70 -1.54 -5.21
CA LEU A 205 29.08 -2.93 -5.39
C LEU A 205 29.00 -3.22 -6.88
N ASN A 206 30.20 -3.23 -7.43
CA ASN A 206 30.54 -3.72 -8.75
C ASN A 206 30.26 -5.22 -8.77
N VAL A 207 29.35 -5.67 -9.64
CA VAL A 207 29.31 -7.07 -10.08
C VAL A 207 29.06 -7.07 -11.59
N GLY A 208 30.11 -6.74 -12.33
CA GLY A 208 30.27 -7.18 -13.71
C GLY A 208 30.98 -8.54 -13.75
N GLY A 209 30.59 -9.37 -14.72
CA GLY A 209 31.21 -10.65 -15.08
C GLY A 209 30.35 -11.85 -14.63
N GLU A 210 29.95 -12.79 -15.46
CA GLU A 210 30.47 -13.20 -16.77
C GLU A 210 29.42 -14.09 -17.46
N VAL A 211 29.35 -13.96 -18.78
CA VAL A 211 28.62 -14.84 -19.70
C VAL A 211 29.41 -16.13 -19.87
N ALA A 212 28.78 -17.30 -19.75
CA ALA A 212 29.28 -18.50 -20.40
C ALA A 212 28.09 -19.36 -20.86
N SER A 213 27.89 -19.38 -22.17
CA SER A 213 27.12 -20.37 -22.90
C SER A 213 27.86 -21.71 -22.90
N ALA A 214 27.12 -22.80 -22.68
CA ALA A 214 27.29 -24.10 -23.34
C ALA A 214 26.01 -24.93 -23.12
#